data_AF-A0AAW9CN54-F1
#
_entry.id   AF-A0AAW9CN54-F1
#
_cell.length_a   1.000
_cell.length_b   1.000
_cell.length_c   1.000
_cell.angle_alpha   90.00
_cell.angle_beta   90.00
_cell.angle_gamma   90.00
#
_symmetry.space_group_name_H-M   'P 1'
#
loop_
_entity.id
_entity.type
_entity.pdbx_description
1 polymer ?
#
loop_
_entity_poly.entity_id
_entity_poly.type
_entity_poly.pdbx_seq_one_letter_code
_entity_poly.pdbx_strand_id
1 'polypeptide(L)'
;MSEINEQPSAFDWLETEISAVDCWYRGDPSYEHDAYWMKERALKLVQEAKAIFAPGGEADALMVLEKLAADADAGKAKIPSGTRTMLDAALIKAGRKAAPEPVRVVTIAGVDR
;
A
#
# COMPACT_ATOMS: atom_id res chain seq x y z
N MET A 1 10.52 -15.15 16.01
CA MET A 1 9.96 -14.90 14.68
C MET A 1 8.52 -14.50 14.91
N SER A 2 8.24 -13.19 14.94
CA SER A 2 6.87 -12.70 15.09
C SER A 2 6.15 -12.91 13.77
N GLU A 3 5.16 -13.80 13.76
CA GLU A 3 4.21 -13.91 12.66
C GLU A 3 3.60 -12.53 12.44
N ILE A 4 3.87 -11.94 11.28
CA ILE A 4 3.18 -10.75 10.84
C ILE A 4 1.75 -11.24 10.62
N ASN A 5 0.85 -10.90 11.53
CA ASN A 5 -0.58 -11.19 11.40
C ASN A 5 -1.10 -10.35 10.23
N GLU A 6 -0.92 -10.88 9.02
CA GLU A 6 -1.39 -10.29 7.78
C GLU A 6 -2.92 -10.39 7.82
N GLN A 7 -3.54 -9.35 8.37
CA GLN A 7 -5.00 -9.28 8.41
C GLN A 7 -5.51 -9.44 6.98
N PRO A 8 -6.48 -10.34 6.73
CA PRO A 8 -7.03 -10.52 5.40
C PRO A 8 -7.54 -9.17 4.91
N SER A 9 -7.20 -8.82 3.68
CA SER A 9 -7.61 -7.53 3.13
C SER A 9 -9.13 -7.47 3.08
N ALA A 10 -9.69 -6.26 3.06
CA ALA A 10 -11.14 -6.09 2.91
C ALA A 10 -11.69 -6.82 1.67
N PHE A 11 -10.88 -6.92 0.60
CA PHE A 11 -11.23 -7.68 -0.60
C PHE A 11 -11.27 -9.20 -0.35
N ASP A 12 -10.34 -9.75 0.42
CA ASP A 12 -10.32 -11.19 0.76
C ASP A 12 -11.52 -11.58 1.63
N TRP A 13 -11.90 -10.70 2.56
CA TRP A 13 -13.12 -10.88 3.34
C TRP A 13 -14.37 -10.83 2.44
N LEU A 14 -14.48 -9.83 1.57
CA LEU A 14 -15.61 -9.70 0.64
C LEU A 14 -15.75 -10.90 -0.30
N GLU A 15 -14.65 -11.40 -0.86
CA GLU A 15 -14.65 -12.62 -1.70
C GLU A 15 -15.19 -13.82 -0.91
N THR A 16 -14.77 -13.96 0.35
CA THR A 16 -15.20 -15.04 1.24
C THR A 16 -16.70 -14.96 1.53
N GLU A 17 -17.21 -13.79 1.93
CA GLU A 17 -18.64 -13.60 2.24
C GLU A 17 -19.52 -13.81 1.01
N ILE A 18 -19.16 -13.25 -0.14
CA ILE A 18 -19.92 -13.41 -1.39
C ILE A 18 -19.93 -14.88 -1.82
N SER A 19 -18.83 -15.61 -1.62
CA SER A 19 -18.78 -17.04 -1.93
C SER A 19 -19.76 -17.86 -1.08
N ALA A 20 -19.98 -17.46 0.17
CA ALA A 20 -20.81 -18.15 1.14
C ALA A 20 -22.32 -17.93 0.95
N VAL A 21 -22.74 -16.93 0.17
CA VAL A 21 -24.17 -16.59 -0.06
C VAL A 21 -24.98 -17.81 -0.54
N ASP A 22 -24.42 -18.63 -1.42
CA ASP A 22 -25.10 -19.85 -1.91
C ASP A 22 -25.40 -20.85 -0.80
N CYS A 23 -24.55 -20.93 0.23
CA CYS A 23 -24.76 -21.85 1.34
C CYS A 23 -25.93 -21.39 2.22
N TRP A 24 -26.23 -20.09 2.24
CA TRP A 24 -27.24 -19.49 3.11
C TRP A 24 -28.62 -19.50 2.48
N TYR A 25 -28.70 -19.35 1.16
CA TYR A 25 -29.97 -19.23 0.42
C TYR A 25 -30.26 -20.43 -0.49
N ARG A 26 -29.53 -21.54 -0.33
CA ARG A 26 -29.80 -22.77 -1.08
C ARG A 26 -31.21 -23.28 -0.79
N GLY A 27 -32.00 -23.49 -1.84
CA GLY A 27 -33.37 -23.98 -1.75
C GLY A 27 -34.43 -22.89 -1.57
N ASP A 28 -34.05 -21.61 -1.49
CA ASP A 28 -35.03 -20.50 -1.54
C ASP A 28 -35.44 -20.23 -3.00
N PRO A 29 -36.73 -20.41 -3.37
CA PRO A 29 -37.17 -20.27 -4.76
C PRO A 29 -36.89 -18.90 -5.37
N SER A 30 -36.98 -17.83 -4.57
CA SER A 30 -36.67 -16.47 -5.04
C SER A 30 -35.16 -16.27 -5.24
N TYR A 31 -34.31 -16.90 -4.42
CA TYR A 31 -32.87 -16.83 -4.64
C TYR A 31 -32.48 -17.58 -5.92
N GLU A 32 -32.96 -18.80 -6.10
CA GLU A 32 -32.65 -19.63 -7.28
C GLU A 32 -33.21 -19.03 -8.58
N HIS A 33 -34.37 -18.38 -8.54
CA HIS A 33 -35.00 -17.80 -9.73
C HIS A 33 -34.57 -16.36 -10.02
N ASP A 34 -34.44 -15.51 -9.00
CA ASP A 34 -34.35 -14.05 -9.19
C ASP A 34 -32.97 -13.46 -8.85
N ALA A 35 -32.20 -14.11 -7.97
CA ALA A 35 -30.99 -13.50 -7.38
C ALA A 35 -29.69 -14.28 -7.59
N TYR A 36 -29.73 -15.55 -8.01
CA TYR A 36 -28.55 -16.41 -8.13
C TYR A 36 -27.46 -15.79 -9.02
N TRP A 37 -27.87 -15.09 -10.09
CA TRP A 37 -26.98 -14.44 -11.06
C TRP A 37 -26.18 -13.27 -10.47
N MET A 38 -26.65 -12.66 -9.37
CA MET A 38 -25.99 -11.48 -8.79
C MET A 38 -24.67 -11.83 -8.12
N LYS A 39 -24.56 -13.05 -7.57
CA LYS A 39 -23.36 -13.52 -6.86
C LYS A 39 -22.13 -13.47 -7.78
N GLU A 40 -22.21 -14.08 -8.96
CA GLU A 40 -21.10 -14.13 -9.92
C GLU A 40 -20.67 -12.72 -10.35
N ARG A 41 -21.65 -11.83 -10.57
CA ARG A 41 -21.39 -10.44 -10.91
C ARG A 41 -20.70 -9.66 -9.79
N ALA A 42 -21.15 -9.85 -8.54
CA ALA A 42 -20.55 -9.22 -7.37
C ALA A 42 -19.11 -9.71 -7.15
N LEU A 43 -18.89 -11.03 -7.27
CA LEU A 43 -17.55 -11.62 -7.15
C LEU A 43 -16.59 -11.04 -8.20
N LYS A 44 -17.04 -10.97 -9.46
CA LYS A 44 -16.26 -10.39 -10.55
C LYS A 44 -15.89 -8.93 -10.29
N LEU A 45 -16.83 -8.12 -9.82
CA LEU A 45 -16.58 -6.71 -9.51
C LEU A 45 -15.53 -6.56 -8.39
N VAL A 46 -15.60 -7.38 -7.35
CA VAL A 46 -14.63 -7.38 -6.24
C VAL A 46 -13.23 -7.75 -6.74
N GLN A 47 -13.11 -8.75 -7.61
CA GLN A 47 -11.83 -9.15 -8.22
C GLN A 47 -11.25 -8.06 -9.12
N GLU A 48 -12.08 -7.42 -9.95
CA GLU A 48 -11.67 -6.29 -10.79
C GLU A 48 -11.20 -5.10 -9.93
N ALA A 49 -11.93 -4.77 -8.87
CA ALA A 49 -11.52 -3.73 -7.94
C ALA A 49 -10.17 -4.08 -7.27
N LYS A 50 -10.02 -5.31 -6.77
CA LYS A 50 -8.76 -5.78 -6.15
C LYS A 50 -7.57 -5.65 -7.11
N ALA A 51 -7.77 -5.93 -8.40
CA ALA A 51 -6.74 -5.75 -9.41
C ALA A 51 -6.39 -4.26 -9.67
N ILE A 52 -7.39 -3.38 -9.71
CA ILE A 52 -7.19 -1.93 -9.88
C ILE A 52 -6.44 -1.34 -8.67
N PHE A 53 -6.77 -1.80 -7.47
CA PHE A 53 -6.14 -1.36 -6.22
C PHE A 53 -4.88 -2.16 -5.87
N ALA A 54 -4.41 -3.06 -6.74
CA ALA A 54 -3.20 -3.83 -6.50
C ALA A 54 -1.96 -2.91 -6.53
N PRO A 55 -1.07 -2.98 -5.53
CA PRO A 55 0.08 -2.05 -5.38
C PRO A 55 1.21 -2.24 -6.43
N GLY A 56 0.97 -3.00 -7.50
CA GLY A 56 2.03 -3.49 -8.40
C GLY A 56 2.76 -2.41 -9.20
N GLY A 57 2.04 -1.40 -9.70
CA GLY A 57 2.66 -0.32 -10.50
C GLY A 57 3.56 0.61 -9.67
N GLU A 58 3.26 0.77 -8.39
CA GLU A 58 4.03 1.62 -7.48
C GLU A 58 5.32 0.92 -7.04
N ALA A 59 5.31 -0.41 -6.89
CA ALA A 59 6.46 -1.18 -6.41
C ALA A 59 7.70 -1.08 -7.32
N ASP A 60 7.50 -1.16 -8.64
CA ASP A 60 8.60 -1.05 -9.61
C ASP A 60 9.17 0.36 -9.67
N ALA A 61 8.30 1.38 -9.68
CA ALA A 61 8.72 2.77 -9.61
C ALA A 61 9.49 3.07 -8.31
N LEU A 62 9.00 2.58 -7.17
CA LEU A 62 9.66 2.72 -5.87
C LEU A 62 11.04 2.04 -5.83
N MET A 63 11.19 0.87 -6.46
CA MET A 63 12.50 0.21 -6.58
C MET A 63 13.49 1.07 -7.38
N VAL A 64 13.05 1.72 -8.47
CA VAL A 64 13.90 2.63 -9.24
C VAL A 64 14.29 3.85 -8.41
N LEU A 65 13.35 4.43 -7.66
CA LEU A 65 13.63 5.57 -6.78
C LEU A 65 14.63 5.20 -5.67
N GLU A 66 14.53 3.99 -5.10
CA GLU A 66 15.47 3.48 -4.09
C GLU A 66 16.90 3.37 -4.63
N LYS A 67 17.06 2.82 -5.85
CA LYS A 67 18.36 2.77 -6.53
C LYS A 67 18.92 4.17 -6.81
N LEU A 68 18.08 5.09 -7.27
CA LEU A 68 18.49 6.47 -7.55
C LEU A 68 18.90 7.21 -6.26
N ALA A 69 18.22 6.95 -5.14
CA ALA A 69 18.58 7.47 -3.83
C ALA A 69 19.98 6.99 -3.42
N ALA A 70 20.21 5.68 -3.53
CA ALA A 70 21.49 5.06 -3.18
C ALA A 70 22.64 5.58 -4.05
N ASP A 71 22.42 5.77 -5.36
CA ASP A 71 23.44 6.35 -6.25
C ASP A 71 23.71 7.83 -5.94
N ALA A 72 22.70 8.59 -5.52
CA ALA A 72 22.87 9.96 -5.08
C ALA A 72 23.58 10.06 -3.72
N ASP A 73 23.31 9.14 -2.79
CA ASP A 73 23.99 8.98 -1.50
C ASP A 73 25.46 8.58 -1.68
N ALA A 74 25.75 7.70 -2.65
CA ALA A 74 27.10 7.33 -3.03
C ALA A 74 27.84 8.40 -3.86
N GLY A 75 27.19 9.52 -4.21
CA GLY A 75 27.77 10.58 -5.04
C GLY A 75 27.97 10.21 -6.52
N LYS A 76 27.42 9.08 -6.98
CA LYS A 76 27.47 8.62 -8.37
C LYS A 76 26.49 9.38 -9.27
N ALA A 77 25.35 9.80 -8.71
CA ALA A 77 24.36 10.63 -9.38
C ALA A 77 24.32 12.03 -8.75
N LYS A 78 24.51 13.07 -9.58
CA LYS A 78 24.31 14.46 -9.15
C LYS A 78 22.88 14.89 -9.44
N ILE A 79 22.05 14.88 -8.40
CA ILE A 79 20.67 15.38 -8.44
C ILE A 79 20.53 16.68 -7.64
N PRO A 80 19.61 17.59 -8.03
CA PRO A 80 19.31 18.78 -7.23
C PRO A 80 18.82 18.41 -5.82
N SER A 81 19.15 19.24 -4.83
CA SER A 81 18.79 19.00 -3.42
C SER A 81 17.28 18.86 -3.20
N GLY A 82 16.46 19.69 -3.86
CA GLY A 82 15.00 19.58 -3.77
C GLY A 82 14.46 18.25 -4.26
N THR A 83 15.00 17.73 -5.38
CA THR A 83 14.64 16.42 -5.92
C THR A 83 15.03 15.31 -4.96
N ARG A 84 16.18 15.42 -4.29
CA ARG A 84 16.63 14.46 -3.28
C ARG A 84 15.69 14.42 -2.07
N THR A 85 15.25 15.57 -1.58
CA THR A 85 14.27 15.65 -0.49
C THR A 85 12.93 15.02 -0.86
N MET A 86 12.44 15.26 -2.09
CA MET A 86 11.19 14.67 -2.57
C MET A 86 11.28 13.14 -2.72
N LEU A 87 12.42 12.64 -3.21
CA LEU A 87 12.70 11.22 -3.36
C LEU A 87 12.70 10.51 -2.00
N ASP A 88 13.40 11.08 -1.02
CA ASP A 88 13.45 10.55 0.35
C ASP A 88 12.08 10.56 1.01
N ALA A 89 11.30 11.63 0.83
CA ALA A 89 9.93 11.70 1.33
C ALA A 89 9.03 10.61 0.72
N ALA A 90 9.16 10.35 -0.58
CA ALA A 90 8.40 9.29 -1.25
C ALA A 90 8.78 7.90 -0.73
N LEU A 91 10.08 7.62 -0.54
CA LEU A 91 10.57 6.35 -0.02
C LEU A 91 10.20 6.13 1.46
N ILE A 92 10.22 7.19 2.27
CA ILE A 92 9.76 7.14 3.67
C ILE A 92 8.26 6.86 3.72
N LYS A 93 7.45 7.55 2.91
CA LYS A 93 6.00 7.30 2.83
C LYS A 93 5.67 5.88 2.40
N ALA A 94 6.48 5.30 1.51
CA ALA A 94 6.36 3.91 1.07
C ALA A 94 6.93 2.89 2.07
N GLY A 95 7.46 3.32 3.22
CA GLY A 95 8.05 2.43 4.23
C GLY A 95 9.36 1.76 3.80
N ARG A 96 10.01 2.23 2.73
CA ARG A 96 11.26 1.66 2.18
C ARG A 96 12.52 2.37 2.64
N LYS A 97 12.40 3.54 3.28
CA LYS A 97 13.50 4.29 3.89
C LYS A 97 13.14 4.65 5.32
N ALA A 98 14.10 4.54 6.24
CA ALA A 98 13.91 4.95 7.62
C ALA A 98 13.64 6.47 7.70
N ALA A 99 12.68 6.87 8.53
CA ALA A 99 12.46 8.27 8.81
C ALA A 99 13.71 8.88 9.49
N PRO A 100 14.08 10.12 9.17
CA PRO A 100 15.19 10.79 9.85
C PRO A 100 14.89 10.94 11.34
N GLU A 101 15.92 10.78 12.16
CA GLU A 101 15.76 10.98 13.60
C GLU A 101 15.39 12.45 13.92
N PRO A 102 14.54 12.71 14.92
CA PRO A 102 14.20 14.05 15.33
C PRO A 102 15.45 14.83 15.73
N VAL A 103 15.78 15.88 14.96
CA VAL A 103 16.91 16.74 15.27
C VAL A 103 16.55 17.64 16.45
N ARG A 104 17.32 17.56 17.54
CA ARG A 104 17.21 18.50 18.66
C ARG A 104 17.83 19.84 18.26
N VAL A 105 17.01 20.87 18.13
CA VAL A 105 17.48 22.24 17.92
C VAL A 105 17.88 22.84 19.28
N VAL A 106 19.17 23.09 19.48
CA VAL A 106 19.68 23.81 20.65
C VAL A 106 19.83 25.28 20.28
N THR A 107 19.02 26.14 20.89
CA THR A 107 19.20 27.59 20.79
C THR A 107 20.28 28.01 21.79
N ILE A 108 21.47 28.37 21.31
CA ILE A 108 22.52 28.96 22.15
C ILE A 108 22.22 30.45 22.28
N ALA A 109 21.52 30.85 23.34
CA ALA A 109 21.39 32.25 23.72
C ALA A 109 22.58 32.66 24.59
N GLY A 110 23.47 33.51 24.05
CA GLY A 110 24.46 34.27 24.81
C GLY A 110 25.85 33.64 24.94
N VAL A 111 26.72 33.88 23.95
CA VAL A 111 28.16 34.02 24.21
C VAL A 111 28.38 35.51 24.43
N ASP A 112 28.46 35.92 25.70
CA ASP A 112 28.89 37.26 26.09
C ASP A 112 30.37 37.41 25.70
N ARG A 113 30.71 38.49 24.96
CA ARG A 113 32.08 38.81 24.52
C ARG A 113 32.72 39.79 25.47
#